data_AF-A0A1H4QSZ0-F1
#
_entry.id   AF-A0A1H4QSZ0-F1
#
_cell.length_a   1.000
_cell.length_b   1.000
_cell.length_c   1.000
_cell.angle_alpha   90.00
_cell.angle_beta   90.00
_cell.angle_gamma   90.00
#
_symmetry.space_group_name_H-M   'P 1'
#
loop_
_entity.id
_entity.type
_entity.pdbx_description
1 polymer ?
#
loop_
_entity_poly.entity_id
_entity_poly.type
_entity_poly.pdbx_seq_one_letter_code
_entity_poly.pdbx_strand_id
1 'polypeptide(L)'
;MRRLQNARSVLREDGASEAEQETAKTAALEARTVAGEALTELQLLTDDVRVLALADRVVDVTFTLHEAADRADRDRRFDLDRAAHNAFVAAAGPLVRA
;
A
#
# COMPACT_ATOMS: atom_id res chain seq x y z
N MET A 1 4.87 1.63 -5.19
CA MET A 1 4.54 1.31 -3.79
C MET A 1 4.07 -0.16 -3.63
N ARG A 2 2.91 -0.57 -4.15
CA ARG A 2 2.42 -1.97 -4.10
C ARG A 2 3.42 -3.07 -4.49
N ARG A 3 4.11 -2.92 -5.62
CA ARG A 3 5.13 -3.88 -6.08
C ARG A 3 6.26 -4.07 -5.06
N LEU A 4 6.67 -2.99 -4.39
CA LEU A 4 7.73 -3.01 -3.39
C LEU A 4 7.27 -3.72 -2.11
N GLN A 5 6.03 -3.47 -1.68
CA GLN A 5 5.46 -4.16 -0.52
C GLN A 5 5.27 -5.67 -0.77
N ASN A 6 4.96 -6.09 -1.99
CA ASN A 6 4.82 -7.50 -2.31
C ASN A 6 6.16 -8.24 -2.53
N ALA A 7 7.24 -7.53 -2.85
CA ALA A 7 8.51 -8.15 -3.25
C ALA A 7 9.03 -9.16 -2.22
N ARG A 8 8.84 -8.90 -0.93
CA ARG A 8 9.26 -9.79 0.17
C ARG A 8 8.55 -11.15 0.15
N SER A 9 7.24 -11.15 -0.11
CA SER A 9 6.45 -12.39 -0.17
C SER A 9 6.89 -13.26 -1.36
N VAL A 10 7.13 -12.64 -2.52
CA VAL A 10 7.59 -13.32 -3.74
C VAL A 10 9.01 -13.89 -3.55
N LEU A 11 9.95 -13.07 -3.09
CA LEU A 11 11.34 -13.50 -2.91
C LEU A 11 11.49 -14.66 -1.90
N ARG A 12 10.62 -14.69 -0.87
CA ARG A 12 10.60 -15.79 0.11
C ARG A 12 10.15 -17.11 -0.54
N GLU A 13 9.15 -17.08 -1.43
CA GLU A 13 8.69 -18.26 -2.16
C GLU A 13 9.71 -18.73 -3.19
N ASP A 14 10.42 -17.80 -3.83
CA ASP A 14 11.41 -18.10 -4.87
C ASP A 14 12.77 -18.56 -4.28
N GLY A 15 12.91 -18.64 -2.95
CA GLY A 15 14.15 -19.06 -2.30
C GLY A 15 15.30 -18.06 -2.48
N ALA A 16 14.96 -16.78 -2.64
CA ALA A 16 15.94 -15.72 -2.85
C ALA A 16 16.94 -15.58 -1.70
N SER A 17 18.13 -15.05 -2.01
CA SER A 17 19.18 -14.83 -1.02
C SER A 17 18.75 -13.85 0.07
N GLU A 18 19.39 -13.95 1.23
CA GLU A 18 19.18 -13.00 2.34
C GLU A 18 19.44 -11.55 1.92
N ALA A 19 20.46 -11.32 1.07
CA ALA A 19 20.79 -10.00 0.55
C ALA A 19 19.66 -9.40 -0.33
N GLU A 20 19.00 -10.22 -1.14
CA GLU A 20 17.86 -9.80 -1.95
C GLU A 20 16.63 -9.50 -1.07
N GLN A 21 16.41 -10.32 -0.04
CA GLN A 21 15.31 -10.12 0.91
C GLN A 21 15.48 -8.84 1.72
N GLU A 22 16.69 -8.55 2.23
CA GLU A 22 16.97 -7.30 2.95
C GLU A 22 16.91 -6.08 2.02
N THR A 23 17.35 -6.19 0.76
CA THR A 23 17.18 -5.11 -0.23
C THR A 23 15.69 -4.78 -0.45
N ALA A 24 14.85 -5.82 -0.63
CA ALA A 24 13.41 -5.64 -0.81
C ALA A 24 12.73 -5.05 0.44
N LYS A 25 13.20 -5.41 1.64
CA LYS A 25 12.72 -4.86 2.90
C LYS A 25 13.08 -3.38 3.04
N THR A 26 14.30 -2.97 2.72
CA THR A 26 14.70 -1.56 2.72
C THR A 26 13.86 -0.75 1.75
N ALA A 27 13.71 -1.22 0.51
CA ALA A 27 12.87 -0.53 -0.49
C ALA A 27 11.39 -0.45 -0.06
N ALA A 28 10.88 -1.47 0.63
CA ALA A 28 9.53 -1.43 1.20
C ALA A 28 9.42 -0.40 2.34
N LEU A 29 10.43 -0.26 3.20
CA LEU A 29 10.45 0.75 4.27
C LEU A 29 10.49 2.18 3.70
N GLU A 30 11.35 2.45 2.72
CA GLU A 30 11.41 3.75 2.05
C GLU A 30 10.06 4.11 1.40
N ALA A 31 9.44 3.14 0.71
CA ALA A 31 8.13 3.34 0.13
C ALA A 31 7.03 3.57 1.18
N ARG A 32 7.18 3.05 2.40
CA ARG A 32 6.27 3.32 3.51
C ARG A 32 6.40 4.75 4.01
N THR A 33 7.63 5.25 4.15
CA THR A 33 7.89 6.64 4.53
C THR A 33 7.23 7.60 3.56
N VAL A 34 7.46 7.44 2.25
CA VAL A 34 6.87 8.30 1.21
C VAL A 34 5.33 8.30 1.25
N ALA A 35 4.71 7.14 1.48
CA ALA A 35 3.26 7.06 1.58
C ALA A 35 2.72 7.68 2.88
N GLY A 36 3.47 7.61 3.99
CA GLY A 36 3.14 8.33 5.23
C GLY A 36 3.23 9.84 5.08
N GLU A 37 4.25 10.33 4.37
CA GLU A 37 4.40 11.75 4.01
C GLU A 37 3.20 12.22 3.16
N ALA A 38 2.86 11.48 2.11
CA ALA A 38 1.71 11.80 1.26
C ALA A 38 0.36 11.77 2.02
N LEU A 39 0.19 10.86 2.98
CA LEU A 39 -1.01 10.83 3.83
C LEU A 39 -1.07 12.07 4.74
N THR A 40 0.09 12.47 5.29
CA THR A 40 0.20 13.68 6.11
C THR A 40 -0.14 14.93 5.28
N GLU A 41 0.40 15.04 4.07
CA GLU A 41 0.06 16.13 3.15
C GLU A 41 -1.43 16.17 2.84
N LEU A 42 -2.06 15.01 2.58
CA LEU A 42 -3.50 14.94 2.34
C LEU A 42 -4.31 15.42 3.56
N GLN A 43 -3.93 15.03 4.78
CA GLN A 43 -4.56 15.50 6.02
C GLN A 43 -4.45 17.02 6.22
N LEU A 44 -3.43 17.67 5.64
CA LEU A 44 -3.28 19.13 5.66
C LEU A 44 -4.11 19.84 4.57
N LEU A 45 -4.51 19.13 3.53
CA LEU A 45 -5.21 19.70 2.36
C LEU A 45 -6.73 19.57 2.43
N THR A 46 -7.26 18.66 3.25
CA THR A 46 -8.71 18.43 3.32
C THR A 46 -9.16 17.93 4.69
N ASP A 47 -10.33 18.38 5.13
CA ASP A 47 -11.06 17.87 6.29
C ASP A 47 -12.12 16.82 5.92
N ASP A 48 -12.16 16.36 4.66
CA ASP A 48 -13.12 15.33 4.24
C ASP A 48 -12.79 13.98 4.92
N VAL A 49 -13.50 13.71 6.02
CA VAL A 49 -13.33 12.53 6.87
C VAL A 49 -13.41 11.22 6.05
N ARG A 50 -14.24 11.17 5.01
CA ARG A 50 -14.40 9.97 4.20
C ARG A 50 -13.16 9.76 3.32
N VAL A 51 -12.63 10.80 2.71
CA VAL A 51 -11.40 10.73 1.90
C VAL A 51 -10.21 10.35 2.76
N LEU A 52 -10.07 10.95 3.95
CA LEU A 52 -8.98 10.62 4.88
C LEU A 52 -9.04 9.16 5.35
N ALA A 53 -10.23 8.66 5.73
CA ALA A 53 -10.40 7.27 6.14
C ALA A 53 -10.10 6.27 5.01
N LEU A 54 -10.45 6.62 3.77
CA LEU A 54 -10.15 5.79 2.60
C LEU A 54 -8.66 5.82 2.25
N ALA A 55 -7.98 6.96 2.41
CA ALA A 55 -6.54 7.07 2.21
C ALA A 55 -5.76 6.22 3.22
N ASP A 56 -6.13 6.31 4.50
CA ASP A 56 -5.58 5.48 5.57
C ASP A 56 -5.76 3.99 5.28
N ARG A 57 -6.97 3.61 4.82
CA ARG A 57 -7.25 2.23 4.42
C ARG A 57 -6.39 1.74 3.26
N VAL A 58 -6.10 2.60 2.26
CA VAL A 58 -5.19 2.25 1.15
C VAL A 58 -3.80 1.95 1.69
N VAL A 59 -3.29 2.81 2.58
CA VAL A 59 -1.97 2.66 3.20
C VAL A 59 -1.88 1.34 3.97
N ASP A 60 -2.84 1.08 4.85
CA ASP A 60 -2.91 -0.15 5.66
C ASP A 60 -2.91 -1.43 4.81
N VAL A 61 -3.79 -1.50 3.81
CA VAL A 61 -3.91 -2.72 3.00
C VAL A 61 -2.66 -2.91 2.14
N THR A 62 -2.07 -1.83 1.62
CA THR A 62 -0.85 -1.96 0.82
C THR A 62 0.33 -2.44 1.67
N PHE A 63 0.45 -1.96 2.91
CA PHE A 63 1.58 -2.28 3.79
C PHE A 63 1.49 -3.67 4.40
N THR A 64 0.33 -4.30 4.41
CA THR A 64 0.15 -5.67 4.89
C THR A 64 0.36 -6.72 3.78
N LEU A 65 0.68 -6.34 2.54
CA LEU A 65 0.91 -7.30 1.44
C LEU A 65 2.07 -8.26 1.69
N HIS A 66 3.13 -7.79 2.36
CA HIS A 66 4.30 -8.60 2.67
C HIS A 66 4.04 -9.71 3.70
N GLU A 67 2.93 -9.61 4.43
CA GLU A 67 2.53 -10.57 5.47
C GLU A 67 1.76 -11.76 4.87
N ALA A 68 1.53 -11.77 3.56
CA ALA A 68 0.81 -12.84 2.91
C ALA A 68 1.45 -14.21 3.20
N ALA A 69 0.64 -15.12 3.77
CA ALA A 69 1.12 -16.45 4.16
C ALA A 69 1.47 -17.31 2.94
N ASP A 70 0.65 -17.21 1.89
CA ASP A 70 0.73 -17.94 0.64
C ASP A 70 0.21 -17.10 -0.54
N ARG A 71 0.15 -17.72 -1.73
CA ARG A 71 -0.37 -17.09 -2.94
C ARG A 71 -1.84 -16.72 -2.86
N ALA A 72 -2.69 -17.53 -2.23
CA ALA A 72 -4.12 -17.23 -2.14
C ALA A 72 -4.39 -16.03 -1.22
N ASP A 73 -3.69 -15.93 -0.08
CA ASP A 73 -3.75 -14.77 0.80
C ASP A 73 -3.22 -13.52 0.09
N ARG A 74 -2.12 -13.65 -0.66
CA ARG A 74 -1.57 -12.54 -1.44
C ARG A 74 -2.54 -12.04 -2.51
N ASP A 75 -3.18 -12.93 -3.26
CA ASP A 75 -4.17 -12.58 -4.28
C ASP A 75 -5.38 -11.88 -3.66
N ARG A 76 -5.86 -12.39 -2.51
CA ARG A 76 -6.90 -11.73 -1.72
C ARG A 76 -6.49 -10.33 -1.27
N ARG A 77 -5.29 -10.16 -0.73
CA ARG A 77 -4.78 -8.85 -0.30
C ARG A 77 -4.61 -7.89 -1.49
N PHE A 78 -4.26 -8.39 -2.67
CA PHE A 78 -4.24 -7.59 -3.89
C PHE A 78 -5.62 -7.12 -4.33
N ASP A 79 -6.63 -7.96 -4.23
CA ASP A 79 -8.00 -7.54 -4.52
C ASP A 79 -8.50 -6.50 -3.52
N LEU A 80 -8.15 -6.65 -2.24
CA LEU A 80 -8.45 -5.65 -1.21
C LEU A 80 -7.73 -4.32 -1.47
N ASP A 81 -6.45 -4.36 -1.83
CA ASP A 81 -5.63 -3.20 -2.18
C ASP A 81 -6.26 -2.44 -3.36
N ARG A 82 -6.61 -3.16 -4.42
CA ARG A 82 -7.26 -2.60 -5.61
C ARG A 82 -8.63 -2.00 -5.25
N ALA A 83 -9.42 -2.69 -4.44
CA ALA A 83 -10.73 -2.20 -4.02
C ALA A 83 -10.62 -0.92 -3.18
N ALA A 84 -9.68 -0.87 -2.22
CA ALA A 84 -9.42 0.30 -1.41
C ALA A 84 -8.99 1.49 -2.26
N HIS A 85 -8.07 1.27 -3.22
CA HIS A 85 -7.60 2.33 -4.11
C HIS A 85 -8.73 2.89 -4.98
N ASN A 86 -9.56 2.02 -5.56
CA ASN A 86 -10.71 2.44 -6.36
C ASN A 86 -11.72 3.25 -5.53
N ALA A 87 -11.98 2.83 -4.30
CA ALA A 87 -12.88 3.54 -3.39
C ALA A 87 -12.34 4.93 -3.03
N PHE A 88 -11.04 5.04 -2.73
CA PHE A 88 -10.37 6.31 -2.49
C PHE A 88 -10.48 7.26 -3.71
N VAL A 89 -10.11 6.79 -4.91
CA VAL A 89 -10.17 7.61 -6.13
C VAL A 89 -11.61 8.06 -6.44
N ALA A 90 -12.59 7.19 -6.26
CA ALA A 90 -14.00 7.54 -6.47
C ALA A 90 -14.49 8.63 -5.50
N ALA A 91 -14.01 8.62 -4.26
CA ALA A 91 -14.35 9.64 -3.26
C ALA A 91 -13.58 10.95 -3.45
N ALA A 92 -12.28 10.89 -3.76
CA ALA A 92 -11.42 12.05 -3.90
C ALA A 92 -11.57 12.77 -5.25
N GLY A 93 -11.91 12.03 -6.32
CA GLY A 93 -11.99 12.56 -7.68
C GLY A 93 -12.85 13.83 -7.84
N PRO A 94 -14.05 13.91 -7.24
CA PRO A 94 -14.88 15.12 -7.25
C PRO A 94 -14.23 16.33 -6.57
N LEU A 95 -13.39 16.15 -5.55
CA LEU A 95 -12.76 17.24 -4.80
C LEU A 95 -11.61 17.90 -5.58
N VAL A 96 -10.94 17.15 -6.46
CA VAL A 96 -9.79 17.64 -7.24
C VAL A 96 -10.23 18.37 -8.51
N ARG A 97 -11.45 18.09 -9.00
CA ARG A 97 -11.99 18.67 -10.25
C ARG A 97 -12.98 19.82 -10.00
N ALA A 98 -13.22 20.19 -8.75
CA ALA A 98 -14.04 21.33 -8.35
C ALA A 98 -13.19 22.62 -8.36
#